data_AF-A0A4R6Q361-F1
#
_entry.id   AF-A0A4R6Q361-F1
#
_cell.length_a   1.000
_cell.length_b   1.000
_cell.length_c   1.000
_cell.angle_alpha   90.00
_cell.angle_beta   90.00
_cell.angle_gamma   90.00
#
_symmetry.space_group_name_H-M   'P 1'
#
loop_
_entity.id
_entity.type
_entity.pdbx_description
1 polymer ?
#
loop_
_entity_poly.entity_id
_entity_poly.type
_entity_poly.pdbx_seq_one_letter_code
_entity_poly.pdbx_strand_id
1 'polypeptide(L)'
;MKLRLDSFYLNALINGLYSQHTGYDDETNEVIDRLLLRLVDESDKLKPKRKAKLSFEPVEMSAIRRSLFDWRNEQLQAEKEVAVEVISELLEKVL
;
A
#
# COMPACT_ATOMS: atom_id res chain seq x y z
N MET A 1 -1.41 -11.24 -8.53
CA MET A 1 -1.58 -11.75 -7.14
C MET A 1 -2.93 -11.33 -6.60
N LYS A 2 -3.62 -12.15 -5.79
CA LYS A 2 -4.92 -11.81 -5.19
C LYS A 2 -4.79 -11.54 -3.70
N LEU A 3 -5.35 -10.44 -3.23
CA LEU A 3 -5.26 -9.99 -1.84
C LEU A 3 -6.64 -9.72 -1.24
N ARG A 4 -6.79 -9.93 0.07
CA ARG A 4 -7.99 -9.55 0.82
C ARG A 4 -7.63 -8.62 1.97
N LEU A 5 -7.99 -7.34 1.85
CA LEU A 5 -7.75 -6.33 2.88
C LEU A 5 -9.06 -5.83 3.44
N ASP A 6 -9.14 -5.63 4.76
CA ASP A 6 -10.19 -4.80 5.36
C ASP A 6 -9.90 -3.31 5.11
N SER A 7 -10.81 -2.44 5.57
CA SER A 7 -10.69 -1.00 5.38
C SER A 7 -9.46 -0.42 6.06
N PHE A 8 -9.02 -0.99 7.18
CA PHE A 8 -7.83 -0.52 7.89
C PHE A 8 -6.58 -0.74 7.05
N TYR A 9 -6.31 -1.98 6.63
CA TYR A 9 -5.12 -2.27 5.82
C TYR A 9 -5.19 -1.71 4.41
N LEU A 10 -6.39 -1.57 3.82
CA LEU A 10 -6.55 -0.89 2.53
C LEU A 10 -6.15 0.58 2.62
N ASN A 11 -6.61 1.29 3.65
CA ASN A 11 -6.24 2.69 3.85
C ASN A 11 -4.76 2.85 4.22
N ALA A 12 -4.20 1.92 5.01
CA ALA A 12 -2.76 1.91 5.30
C ALA A 12 -1.93 1.72 4.01
N LEU A 13 -2.35 0.85 3.11
CA LEU A 13 -1.71 0.66 1.80
C LEU A 13 -1.78 1.94 0.96
N ILE A 14 -2.95 2.57 0.87
CA ILE A 14 -3.14 3.84 0.13
C ILE A 14 -2.19 4.91 0.68
N ASN A 15 -2.13 5.07 2.01
CA ASN A 15 -1.25 6.05 2.64
C ASN A 15 0.24 5.76 2.39
N GLY A 16 0.64 4.49 2.43
CA GLY A 16 2.02 4.09 2.15
C GLY A 16 2.43 4.39 0.71
N LEU A 17 1.56 4.07 -0.26
CA LEU A 17 1.78 4.40 -1.67
C LEU A 17 1.84 5.91 -1.89
N TYR A 18 0.89 6.66 -1.32
CA TYR A 18 0.86 8.12 -1.44
C TYR A 18 2.09 8.78 -0.82
N SER A 19 2.61 8.26 0.29
CA SER A 19 3.82 8.80 0.92
C SER A 19 5.07 8.64 0.04
N GLN A 20 5.07 7.69 -0.90
CA GLN A 20 6.23 7.33 -1.71
C GLN A 20 6.10 7.69 -3.20
N HIS A 21 4.92 8.14 -3.66
CA HIS A 21 4.58 8.30 -5.09
C HIS A 21 5.43 9.29 -5.90
N THR A 22 6.28 10.10 -5.26
CA THR A 22 7.23 11.01 -5.93
C THR A 22 8.69 10.62 -5.72
N GLY A 23 8.94 9.47 -5.07
CA GLY A 23 10.27 9.02 -4.67
C GLY A 23 11.00 8.15 -5.70
N TYR A 24 10.34 7.78 -6.80
CA TYR A 24 10.88 6.86 -7.80
C TYR A 24 11.03 7.50 -9.19
N ASP A 25 11.42 6.71 -10.19
CA ASP A 25 11.39 7.11 -11.60
C ASP A 25 9.96 7.32 -12.12
N ASP A 26 9.84 8.03 -13.24
CA ASP A 26 8.54 8.40 -13.83
C ASP A 26 7.65 7.18 -14.13
N GLU A 27 8.24 6.07 -14.58
CA GLU A 27 7.50 4.83 -14.89
C GLU A 27 6.90 4.21 -13.62
N THR A 28 7.70 4.10 -12.56
CA THR A 28 7.25 3.56 -11.27
C THR A 28 6.21 4.47 -10.62
N ASN A 29 6.43 5.77 -10.65
CA ASN A 29 5.48 6.75 -10.09
C ASN A 29 4.14 6.70 -10.84
N GLU A 30 4.15 6.59 -12.17
CA GLU A 30 2.92 6.46 -12.97
C GLU A 30 2.14 5.17 -12.63
N VAL A 31 2.83 4.06 -12.35
CA VAL A 31 2.21 2.83 -11.84
C VAL A 31 1.55 3.07 -10.47
N ILE A 32 2.24 3.76 -9.56
CA ILE A 32 1.72 4.08 -8.23
C ILE A 32 0.50 5.00 -8.32
N ASP A 33 0.52 6.01 -9.17
CA ASP A 33 -0.61 6.95 -9.34
C ASP A 33 -1.87 6.25 -9.84
N ARG A 34 -1.73 5.37 -10.86
CA ARG A 34 -2.85 4.55 -11.34
C ARG A 34 -3.38 3.60 -10.25
N LEU A 35 -2.46 3.03 -9.46
CA LEU A 35 -2.83 2.18 -8.33
C LEU A 35 -3.59 2.95 -7.25
N LEU A 36 -3.12 4.14 -6.89
CA LEU A 36 -3.76 5.00 -5.90
C LEU A 36 -5.21 5.33 -6.28
N LEU A 37 -5.43 5.76 -7.53
CA LEU A 37 -6.78 6.04 -8.03
C LEU A 37 -7.69 4.82 -7.91
N ARG A 38 -7.21 3.64 -8.31
CA ARG A 38 -7.99 2.40 -8.23
C ARG A 38 -8.27 1.99 -6.77
N LEU A 39 -7.31 2.11 -5.88
CA LEU A 39 -7.45 1.69 -4.48
C LEU A 39 -8.36 2.63 -3.69
N VAL A 40 -8.35 3.93 -3.98
CA VAL A 40 -9.27 4.91 -3.39
C VAL A 40 -10.71 4.63 -3.84
N ASP A 41 -10.93 4.38 -5.13
CA ASP A 41 -12.26 4.00 -5.63
C ASP A 41 -12.78 2.68 -4.99
N GLU A 42 -11.89 1.71 -4.75
CA GLU A 42 -12.23 0.49 -4.02
C GLU A 42 -12.50 0.74 -2.52
N SER A 43 -11.78 1.66 -1.88
CA SER A 43 -11.99 1.96 -0.47
C SER A 43 -13.33 2.68 -0.23
N ASP A 44 -13.71 3.60 -1.13
CA ASP A 44 -15.00 4.30 -1.10
C ASP A 44 -16.19 3.34 -1.26
N LYS A 45 -16.02 2.26 -2.02
CA LYS A 45 -17.06 1.23 -2.24
C LYS A 45 -17.14 0.20 -1.11
N LEU A 46 -16.15 0.16 -0.21
CA LEU A 46 -16.04 -0.90 0.79
C LEU A 46 -17.04 -0.70 1.94
N LYS A 47 -17.96 -1.64 2.08
CA LYS A 47 -18.92 -1.65 3.21
C LYS A 47 -18.22 -1.99 4.53
N PRO A 48 -18.71 -1.48 5.67
CA PRO A 48 -18.18 -1.84 6.99
C PRO A 48 -18.12 -3.36 7.20
N LYS A 49 -17.05 -3.84 7.85
CA LYS A 49 -16.80 -5.26 8.14
C LYS A 49 -16.64 -6.17 6.91
N ARG A 50 -16.47 -5.62 5.70
CA ARG A 50 -16.10 -6.38 4.50
C ARG A 50 -14.61 -6.22 4.20
N LYS A 51 -14.07 -7.20 3.47
CA LYS A 51 -12.72 -7.13 2.90
C LYS A 51 -12.80 -6.91 1.39
N ALA A 52 -12.05 -5.95 0.88
CA ALA A 52 -11.84 -5.74 -0.54
C ALA A 52 -11.09 -6.94 -1.12
N LYS A 53 -11.48 -7.40 -2.31
CA LYS A 53 -10.81 -8.47 -3.04
C LYS A 53 -10.05 -7.85 -4.20
N LEU A 54 -8.75 -7.65 -4.01
CA LEU A 54 -7.91 -6.92 -4.94
C LEU A 54 -7.09 -7.91 -5.76
N SER A 55 -6.91 -7.61 -7.04
CA SER A 55 -5.98 -8.33 -7.91
C SER A 55 -4.95 -7.34 -8.43
N PHE A 56 -3.69 -7.74 -8.35
CA PHE A 56 -2.57 -6.90 -8.75
C PHE A 56 -1.73 -7.59 -9.81
N GLU A 57 -1.27 -6.81 -10.78
CA GLU A 57 -0.27 -7.21 -11.75
C GLU A 57 1.12 -7.36 -11.09
N PRO A 58 2.05 -8.13 -11.68
CA PRO A 58 3.39 -8.28 -11.11
C PRO A 58 4.13 -6.95 -10.91
N VAL A 59 3.99 -6.01 -11.85
CA VAL A 59 4.58 -4.67 -11.75
C VAL A 59 3.99 -3.87 -10.58
N GLU A 60 2.68 -3.98 -10.37
CA GLU A 60 1.97 -3.33 -9.26
C GLU A 60 2.41 -3.91 -7.91
N MET A 61 2.56 -5.24 -7.82
CA MET A 61 3.05 -5.90 -6.60
C MET A 61 4.47 -5.47 -6.25
N SER A 62 5.35 -5.33 -7.25
CA SER A 62 6.71 -4.84 -7.05
C SER A 62 6.72 -3.40 -6.54
N ALA A 63 5.92 -2.51 -7.14
CA ALA A 63 5.78 -1.12 -6.69
C ALA A 63 5.23 -1.02 -5.26
N ILE A 64 4.20 -1.82 -4.92
CA ILE A 64 3.63 -1.89 -3.57
C ILE A 64 4.68 -2.32 -2.55
N ARG A 65 5.37 -3.45 -2.80
CA ARG A 65 6.38 -3.96 -1.86
C ARG A 65 7.49 -2.94 -1.63
N ARG A 66 8.01 -2.34 -2.71
CA ARG A 66 9.06 -1.31 -2.64
C ARG A 66 8.60 -0.13 -1.79
N SER A 67 7.42 0.43 -2.10
CA SER A 67 6.83 1.55 -1.35
C SER A 67 6.67 1.25 0.13
N LEU A 68 6.19 0.05 0.49
CA LEU A 68 6.00 -0.32 1.89
C LEU A 68 7.32 -0.56 2.62
N PHE A 69 8.34 -1.12 1.95
CA PHE A 69 9.67 -1.26 2.54
C PHE A 69 10.31 0.10 2.82
N ASP A 70 10.27 1.01 1.85
CA ASP A 70 10.83 2.35 1.97
C ASP A 70 10.09 3.15 3.05
N TRP A 71 8.76 3.13 3.03
CA TRP A 71 7.95 3.81 4.04
C TRP A 71 8.18 3.25 5.45
N ARG A 72 8.31 1.93 5.61
CA ARG A 72 8.66 1.32 6.90
C ARG A 72 10.01 1.81 7.39
N ASN A 73 11.01 1.89 6.51
CA ASN A 73 12.36 2.33 6.88
C ASN A 73 12.34 3.80 7.33
N GLU A 74 11.57 4.67 6.66
CA GLU A 74 11.35 6.04 7.12
C GLU A 74 10.68 6.11 8.50
N GLN A 75 9.65 5.28 8.73
CA GLN A 75 8.97 5.27 10.04
C GLN A 75 9.89 4.72 11.15
N LEU A 76 10.78 3.79 10.82
CA LEU A 76 11.80 3.28 11.73
C LEU A 76 12.81 4.37 12.09
N GLN A 77 13.29 5.13 11.09
CA GLN A 77 14.18 6.27 11.32
C GLN A 77 13.51 7.39 12.14
N ALA A 78 12.19 7.54 12.00
CA ALA A 78 11.41 8.48 12.78
C ALA A 78 10.99 7.97 14.17
N GLU A 79 11.50 6.81 14.60
CA GLU A 79 11.19 6.17 15.90
C GLU A 79 9.68 5.92 16.13
N LYS A 80 8.92 5.69 15.06
CA LYS A 80 7.48 5.43 15.12
C LYS A 80 7.19 3.93 15.15
N GLU A 81 7.48 3.30 16.29
CA GLU A 81 7.38 1.84 16.48
C GLU A 81 6.02 1.26 16.05
N VAL A 82 4.92 1.89 16.46
CA VAL A 82 3.55 1.44 16.10
C VAL A 82 3.33 1.46 14.59
N ALA A 83 3.84 2.47 13.89
CA ALA A 83 3.72 2.53 12.44
C ALA A 83 4.56 1.45 11.76
N VAL A 84 5.78 1.19 12.27
CA VAL A 84 6.64 0.12 11.78
C VAL A 84 5.96 -1.24 11.93
N GLU A 85 5.30 -1.51 13.06
CA GLU A 85 4.54 -2.74 13.29
C GLU A 85 3.41 -2.90 12.27
N VAL A 86 2.55 -1.88 12.13
CA VAL A 86 1.42 -1.90 11.17
C VAL A 86 1.89 -2.11 9.73
N ILE A 87 2.98 -1.44 9.32
CA ILE A 87 3.53 -1.60 7.97
C ILE A 87 4.14 -2.99 7.78
N SER A 88 4.77 -3.55 8.82
CA SER A 88 5.32 -4.92 8.78
C SER A 88 4.22 -5.96 8.62
N GLU A 89 3.12 -5.83 9.37
CA GLU A 89 1.94 -6.69 9.21
C GLU A 89 1.29 -6.56 7.82
N LEU A 90 1.34 -5.39 7.20
CA LEU A 90 0.86 -5.17 5.84
C LEU A 90 1.80 -5.82 4.81
N LEU A 91 3.12 -5.69 5.00
CA LEU A 91 4.15 -6.33 4.18
C LEU A 91 3.96 -7.85 4.15
N GLU A 92 3.70 -8.49 5.29
CA GLU A 92 3.41 -9.93 5.37
C GLU A 92 2.22 -10.38 4.50
N LYS A 93 1.27 -9.49 4.21
CA LYS A 93 0.10 -9.79 3.37
C LYS A 93 0.41 -9.65 1.87
N VAL A 94 1.42 -8.87 1.51
CA VAL A 94 1.79 -8.57 0.12
C VAL A 94 3.05 -9.30 -0.36
N LEU A 95 3.82 -9.91 0.54
CA LEU A 95 4.91 -10.84 0.20
C LEU A 95 4.35 -12.14 -0.35
#